data_AF-A0A0L7LBH9-F1
#
_entry.id   AF-A0A0L7LBH9-F1
#
_cell.length_a   1.000
_cell.length_b   1.000
_cell.length_c   1.000
_cell.angle_alpha   90.00
_cell.angle_beta   90.00
_cell.angle_gamma   90.00
#
_symmetry.space_group_name_H-M   'P 1'
#
loop_
_entity.id
_entity.type
_entity.pdbx_description
1 polymer ?
#
loop_
_entity_poly.entity_id
_entity_poly.type
_entity_poly.pdbx_seq_one_letter_code
_entity_poly.pdbx_strand_id
1 'polypeptide(L)' 'MLPRHSTYSRGYDDHFKFTTSQKGRPMILASGYKFGIHRVRSPKTYWYCHNASQGCHAIIHTLADMTIIKCYNI' A
#
# COMPACT_ATOMS: atom_id res chain seq x y z
N MET A 1 20.91 26.39 -8.85
CA MET A 1 19.46 26.18 -9.06
C MET A 1 19.10 24.82 -8.45
N LEU A 2 18.72 24.80 -7.17
CA LEU A 2 18.24 23.59 -6.50
C LEU A 2 16.71 23.73 -6.37
N PRO A 3 15.92 22.69 -6.68
CA PRO A 3 14.48 22.78 -6.53
C PRO A 3 14.11 22.89 -5.05
N ARG A 4 13.15 23.78 -4.81
CA ARG A 4 12.68 24.26 -3.52
C ARG A 4 12.16 23.11 -2.67
N HIS A 5 12.57 23.14 -1.42
CA HIS A 5 12.20 22.20 -0.38
C HIS A 5 10.68 21.97 -0.32
N SER A 6 10.34 20.69 -0.41
CA SER A 6 9.29 19.98 0.30
C SER A 6 8.72 20.76 1.51
N THR A 7 7.51 21.27 1.37
CA THR A 7 6.66 21.67 2.50
C THR A 7 5.40 20.82 2.49
N TYR A 8 5.53 19.59 3.00
CA TYR A 8 4.38 18.91 3.60
C TYR A 8 4.78 18.46 5.00
N SER A 9 4.68 19.41 5.92
CA SER A 9 4.76 19.16 7.36
C SER A 9 3.36 18.84 7.85
N ARG A 10 3.01 17.55 7.95
CA ARG A 10 2.01 17.09 8.93
C ARG A 10 2.34 15.66 9.31
N GLY A 11 2.99 15.53 10.46
CA GLY A 11 3.35 14.23 11.02
C GLY A 11 2.12 13.38 11.23
N TYR A 12 2.15 12.18 10.65
CA TYR A 12 1.69 10.89 11.16
C TYR A 12 2.00 9.86 10.05
N ASP A 13 2.98 8.97 10.30
CA ASP A 13 3.17 7.68 9.63
C ASP A 13 3.25 7.65 8.07
N ASP A 14 4.43 7.97 7.49
CA ASP A 14 4.75 7.64 6.07
C ASP A 14 5.02 6.14 5.88
N HIS A 15 4.30 5.26 6.58
CA HIS A 15 4.47 3.83 6.40
C HIS A 15 3.71 3.34 5.18
N PHE A 16 2.56 3.93 4.85
CA PHE A 16 1.67 3.47 3.79
C PHE A 16 1.38 4.57 2.76
N LYS A 17 1.63 4.28 1.49
CA LYS A 17 1.37 5.19 0.36
C LYS A 17 0.53 4.50 -0.71
N PHE A 18 -0.62 5.10 -1.03
CA PHE A 18 -1.43 4.66 -2.16
C PHE A 18 -0.83 5.17 -3.46
N THR A 19 -0.71 4.28 -4.43
CA THR A 19 -0.11 4.58 -5.75
C THR A 19 -0.77 3.75 -6.83
N THR A 20 -0.36 3.97 -8.08
CA THR A 20 -0.80 3.20 -9.24
C THR A 20 0.41 2.63 -9.96
N SER A 21 0.25 1.42 -10.51
CA SER A 21 1.27 0.82 -11.39
C SER A 21 1.33 1.58 -12.71
N GLN A 22 2.39 1.36 -13.48
CA GLN A 22 2.51 1.91 -14.84
C GLN A 22 1.34 1.53 -15.75
N LYS A 23 0.65 0.41 -15.46
CA LYS A 23 -0.54 -0.07 -16.19
C LYS A 23 -1.86 0.43 -15.57
N GLY A 24 -1.82 1.41 -14.66
CA GLY A 24 -3.01 2.00 -14.03
C GLY A 24 -3.63 1.18 -12.90
N ARG A 25 -3.05 0.03 -12.51
CA ARG A 25 -3.59 -0.80 -11.42
C ARG A 25 -3.30 -0.17 -10.05
N PRO A 26 -4.27 -0.08 -9.12
CA PRO A 26 -4.04 0.41 -7.76
C PRO A 26 -3.01 -0.43 -7.00
N MET A 27 -2.20 0.22 -6.17
CA MET A 27 -1.19 -0.41 -5.31
C MET A 27 -1.05 0.34 -3.99
N ILE A 28 -0.54 -0.36 -2.97
CA ILE A 28 -0.09 0.23 -1.71
C ILE A 28 1.41 -0.01 -1.60
N LEU A 29 2.18 1.03 -1.34
CA LEU A 29 3.58 0.93 -0.95
C LEU A 29 3.62 0.98 0.58
N ALA A 30 4.13 -0.06 1.22
CA ALA A 30 4.29 -0.09 2.67
C ALA A 30 5.70 -0.53 3.08
N SER A 31 6.43 0.28 3.84
CA SER A 31 7.83 0.00 4.23
C SER A 31 8.74 -0.43 3.07
N GLY A 32 8.58 0.17 1.89
CA GLY A 32 9.34 -0.19 0.69
C GLY A 32 8.85 -1.43 -0.06
N TYR A 33 7.85 -2.16 0.46
CA TYR A 33 7.20 -3.28 -0.23
C TYR A 33 5.97 -2.81 -1.01
N LYS A 34 5.75 -3.40 -2.18
CA LYS A 34 4.59 -3.12 -3.03
C LYS A 34 3.52 -4.16 -2.78
N PHE A 35 2.29 -3.72 -2.56
CA PHE A 35 1.13 -4.56 -2.37
C PHE A 35 0.14 -4.31 -3.49
N GLY A 36 -0.29 -5.38 -4.16
CA GLY A 36 -1.27 -5.35 -5.23
C GLY A 36 -2.60 -5.92 -4.78
N ILE A 37 -3.70 -5.44 -5.36
CA ILE A 37 -5.02 -6.03 -5.14
C ILE A 37 -5.00 -7.48 -5.62
N HIS A 38 -5.29 -8.40 -4.71
CA HIS A 38 -5.46 -9.81 -5.04
C HIS A 38 -6.92 -10.24 -4.95
N ARG A 39 -7.66 -9.70 -3.96
CA ARG A 39 -9.08 -10.04 -3.78
C ARG A 39 -9.86 -8.85 -3.27
N VAL A 40 -11.04 -8.64 -3.85
CA VAL A 40 -12.03 -7.70 -3.33
C VAL A 40 -13.21 -8.51 -2.81
N ARG A 41 -13.58 -8.31 -1.54
CA ARG A 41 -14.78 -8.86 -0.92
C ARG A 41 -15.44 -7.75 -0.11
N SER A 42 -16.44 -7.07 -0.66
CA SER A 42 -17.14 -5.97 0.03
C SER A 42 -17.47 -6.35 1.47
N PRO A 43 -17.03 -5.57 2.48
CA PRO A 43 -16.46 -4.21 2.39
C PRO A 43 -14.91 -4.14 2.32
N LYS A 44 -14.22 -5.29 2.27
CA LYS A 44 -12.76 -5.40 2.38
C LYS A 44 -12.05 -5.64 1.06
N THR A 45 -10.89 -5.03 0.90
CA THR A 45 -9.92 -5.33 -0.17
C THR A 45 -8.65 -5.92 0.44
N TYR A 46 -8.17 -7.01 -0.17
CA TYR A 46 -7.00 -7.76 0.26
C TYR A 46 -5.86 -7.46 -0.70
N TRP A 47 -4.79 -6.91 -0.15
CA TRP A 47 -3.60 -6.50 -0.88
C TRP A 47 -2.44 -7.40 -0.46
N TYR A 48 -1.87 -8.12 -1.41
CA TYR A 48 -0.78 -9.07 -1.14
C TYR A 48 0.53 -8.43 -1.56
N CYS A 49 1.59 -8.73 -0.79
CA CYS A 49 2.92 -8.34 -1.18
C CYS A 49 3.26 -8.92 -2.57
N HIS A 50 3.84 -8.09 -3.43
CA HIS A 50 4.28 -8.49 -4.75
C HIS A 50 5.35 -9.60 -4.70
N ASN A 51 6.11 -9.64 -3.60
CA ASN A 51 7.15 -10.63 -3.35
C ASN A 51 6.61 -11.92 -2.70
N ALA A 52 5.31 -12.21 -2.84
CA ALA A 52 4.73 -13.45 -2.31
C ALA A 52 5.38 -14.72 -2.89
N SER A 53 5.83 -14.69 -4.14
CA SER A 53 6.61 -15.78 -4.74
C SER A 53 8.01 -15.93 -4.16
N GLN A 54 8.53 -14.88 -3.50
CA GLN A 54 9.84 -14.84 -2.84
C GLN A 54 9.72 -15.06 -1.32
N GLY A 55 8.58 -15.57 -0.84
CA GLY A 55 8.35 -15.89 0.57
C GLY A 55 7.79 -14.74 1.42
N CYS A 56 7.44 -13.60 0.84
CA CYS A 56 6.79 -12.53 1.59
C CYS A 56 5.27 -12.73 1.64
N HIS A 57 4.77 -13.24 2.76
CA HIS A 57 3.34 -13.50 2.93
C HIS A 57 2.60 -12.36 3.65
N ALA A 58 3.12 -11.14 3.54
CA ALA A 58 2.47 -9.95 4.07
C ALA A 58 1.18 -9.62 3.32
N ILE A 59 0.12 -9.33 4.07
CA ILE A 59 -1.21 -8.99 3.58
C ILE A 59 -1.71 -7.73 4.27
N ILE A 60 -2.19 -6.78 3.46
CA ILE A 60 -2.90 -5.58 3.93
C ILE A 60 -4.39 -5.73 3.63
N HIS A 61 -5.23 -5.35 4.59
CA HIS A 61 -6.66 -5.22 4.40
C HIS A 61 -7.06 -3.75 4.43
N THR A 62 -7.79 -3.30 3.42
CA THR A 62 -8.45 -1.98 3.43
C THR A 62 -9.96 -2.13 3.37
N LEU A 63 -10.68 -1.07 3.74
CA LEU A 63 -12.10 -0.91 3.43
C LEU A 63 -12.30 -0.26 2.04
N ALA A 64 -13.56 -0.08 1.64
CA ALA A 64 -13.95 0.55 0.37
C ALA A 64 -13.50 2.02 0.27
N ASP A 65 -13.38 2.73 1.40
CA ASP A 65 -12.87 4.09 1.51
C ASP A 65 -11.33 4.15 1.60
N MET A 66 -10.65 3.03 1.36
CA MET A 66 -9.20 2.87 1.46
C MET A 66 -8.62 2.92 2.89
N THR A 67 -9.46 2.93 3.93
CA THR A 67 -8.99 2.84 5.31
C THR A 67 -8.28 1.50 5.57
N ILE A 68 -7.01 1.53 5.98
CA ILE A 68 -6.24 0.34 6.34
C ILE A 68 -6.71 -0.19 7.69
N ILE A 69 -7.19 -1.43 7.74
CA ILE A 69 -7.72 -2.06 8.95
C ILE A 69 -6.80 -3.15 9.51
N LYS A 70 -5.88 -3.69 8.69
CA LYS A 70 -4.92 -4.72 9.11
C LYS A 70 -3.71 -4.74 8.18
N CYS A 71 -2.53 -4.93 8.76
CA CYS A 71 -1.30 -5.32 8.06
C CYS A 71 -0.65 -6.45 8.87
N TYR A 72 -0.39 -7.60 8.26
CA TYR A 72 0.17 -8.76 8.96
C TYR A 72 0.92 -9.69 7.99
N ASN A 73 1.89 -10.44 8.50
CA ASN A 73 2.51 -11.56 7.80
C ASN A 73 1.83 -12.88 8.24
N ILE A 74 1.52 -13.77 7.30
CA ILE A 74 1.07 -15.13 7.61
C ILE A 74 2.24 -16.10 7.78
#